data_AF-A0A6C0NVF4-F1
#
_entry.id   AF-A0A6C0NVF4-F1
#
_cell.length_a   1.000
_cell.length_b   1.000
_cell.length_c   1.000
_cell.angle_alpha   90.00
_cell.angle_beta   90.00
_cell.angle_gamma   90.00
#
_symmetry.space_group_name_H-M   'P 1'
#
loop_
_entity.id
_entity.type
_entity.pdbx_description
1 polymer ?
#
loop_
_entity_poly.entity_id
_entity_poly.type
_entity_poly.pdbx_seq_one_letter_code
_entity_poly.pdbx_strand_id
1 'polypeptide(L)'
;MYAIVLIYGTLAVHAFASSAILFENKIPPISTDTKFTEISIAMSGKNAQKLIVKGHDVGIRALFEKFSDQVVWDNKAKFVAIKNNGKELVIPFSENFKPNSNQITLPDGWAYFKDGRTYLRFPYFAYLFDRYAEFKSGSEEDLWKQKLSFLNIDYIDTNDSTPKDQTIHSSLLIKS
;
A
#
# COMPACT_ATOMS: atom_id res chain seq x y z
N MET A 1 6.78 25.71 -62.24
CA MET A 1 5.57 25.47 -61.44
C MET A 1 5.93 24.38 -60.42
N TYR A 2 6.19 24.75 -59.17
CA TYR A 2 6.59 23.80 -58.11
C TYR A 2 5.43 23.58 -57.16
N ALA A 3 4.99 22.33 -57.03
CA ALA A 3 3.97 21.92 -56.07
C ALA A 3 4.63 21.62 -54.72
N ILE A 4 4.21 22.32 -53.67
CA ILE A 4 4.59 22.03 -52.29
C ILE A 4 3.58 21.03 -51.75
N VAL A 5 4.05 19.83 -51.41
CA VAL A 5 3.27 18.82 -50.69
C VAL A 5 3.45 19.06 -49.19
N LEU A 6 2.39 19.50 -48.50
CA LEU A 6 2.34 19.56 -47.04
C LEU A 6 1.96 18.17 -46.50
N ILE A 7 2.90 17.53 -45.81
CA ILE A 7 2.63 16.32 -45.03
C ILE A 7 2.19 16.78 -43.64
N TYR A 8 0.90 16.58 -43.32
CA TYR A 8 0.39 16.74 -41.97
C TYR A 8 0.85 15.54 -41.13
N GLY A 9 1.81 15.77 -40.23
CA GLY A 9 2.16 14.82 -39.19
C GLY A 9 1.04 14.76 -38.15
N THR A 10 0.35 13.63 -38.06
CA THR A 10 -0.58 13.35 -36.96
C THR A 10 0.23 13.13 -35.69
N LEU A 11 0.16 14.09 -34.76
CA LEU A 11 0.60 13.87 -33.37
C LEU A 11 -0.34 12.85 -32.73
N ALA A 12 0.17 11.63 -32.50
CA ALA A 12 -0.51 10.65 -31.67
C ALA A 12 -0.54 11.17 -30.22
N VAL A 13 -1.67 11.78 -29.85
CA VAL A 13 -2.00 12.08 -28.45
C VAL A 13 -2.15 10.74 -27.74
N HIS A 14 -1.11 10.33 -27.01
CA HIS A 14 -1.22 9.21 -26.08
C HIS A 14 -2.07 9.69 -24.90
N ALA A 15 -3.36 9.36 -24.93
CA ALA A 15 -4.18 9.43 -23.74
C ALA A 15 -3.56 8.50 -22.69
N PHE A 16 -3.09 9.06 -21.58
CA PHE A 16 -2.75 8.27 -20.40
C PHE A 16 -4.03 7.61 -19.92
N ALA A 17 -4.22 6.33 -20.25
CA ALA A 17 -5.19 5.52 -19.55
C ALA A 17 -4.80 5.53 -18.07
N SER A 18 -5.73 5.93 -17.19
CA SER A 18 -5.57 5.76 -15.74
C SER A 18 -5.17 4.30 -15.50
N SER A 19 -3.95 4.06 -15.01
CA SER A 19 -3.50 2.70 -14.74
C SER A 19 -4.45 2.06 -13.72
N ALA A 20 -4.88 0.82 -14.00
CA ALA A 20 -5.70 0.07 -13.05
C ALA A 20 -4.98 -0.05 -11.70
N ILE A 21 -5.70 0.10 -10.59
CA ILE A 21 -5.12 -0.08 -9.26
C ILE A 21 -4.71 -1.55 -9.14
N LEU A 22 -3.46 -1.77 -8.78
CA LEU A 22 -2.92 -3.12 -8.69
C LEU A 22 -3.73 -3.97 -7.69
N PHE A 23 -4.17 -5.15 -8.13
CA PHE A 23 -4.99 -6.13 -7.39
C PHE A 23 -6.42 -5.69 -7.05
N GLU A 24 -6.94 -4.59 -7.60
CA GLU A 24 -8.29 -4.10 -7.29
C GLU A 24 -9.39 -5.15 -7.44
N ASN A 25 -9.33 -5.97 -8.50
CA ASN A 25 -10.28 -7.05 -8.75
C ASN A 25 -10.04 -8.33 -7.92
N LYS A 26 -8.99 -8.34 -7.08
CA LYS A 26 -8.64 -9.46 -6.18
C LYS A 26 -9.01 -9.18 -4.74
N ILE A 27 -9.23 -7.92 -4.37
CA ILE A 27 -9.63 -7.56 -3.02
C ILE A 27 -11.08 -8.01 -2.81
N PRO A 28 -11.36 -8.84 -1.79
CA PRO A 28 -12.73 -9.22 -1.46
C PRO A 28 -13.60 -7.97 -1.25
N PRO A 29 -14.90 -8.02 -1.63
CA PRO A 29 -15.82 -6.94 -1.33
C PRO A 29 -15.79 -6.64 0.16
N ILE A 30 -15.54 -5.39 0.50
CA ILE A 30 -15.45 -4.97 1.89
C ILE A 30 -16.83 -4.47 2.31
N SER A 31 -17.29 -4.89 3.49
CA SER A 31 -18.58 -4.48 4.02
C SER A 31 -18.72 -2.96 4.12
N THR A 32 -19.75 -2.39 3.51
CA THR A 32 -19.97 -0.92 3.48
C THR A 32 -20.32 -0.33 4.85
N ASP A 33 -20.78 -1.18 5.78
CA ASP A 33 -21.23 -0.77 7.11
C ASP A 33 -20.12 -0.82 8.17
N THR A 34 -18.88 -1.08 7.76
CA THR A 34 -17.73 -1.11 8.68
C THR A 34 -17.51 0.28 9.28
N LYS A 35 -17.64 0.35 10.61
CA LYS A 35 -17.33 1.54 11.38
C LYS A 35 -15.88 1.60 11.79
N PHE A 36 -15.26 0.45 12.07
CA PHE A 36 -13.91 0.39 12.59
C PHE A 36 -13.06 -0.70 11.94
N THR A 37 -11.75 -0.49 11.91
CA THR A 37 -10.76 -1.55 11.71
C THR A 37 -9.87 -1.62 12.94
N GLU A 38 -9.83 -2.79 13.58
CA GLU A 38 -8.93 -3.10 14.69
C GLU A 38 -7.77 -3.96 14.19
N ILE A 39 -6.54 -3.46 14.38
CA ILE A 39 -5.32 -4.17 14.00
C ILE A 39 -4.55 -4.52 15.28
N SER A 40 -4.42 -5.81 15.55
CA SER A 40 -3.57 -6.36 16.60
C SER A 40 -2.20 -6.67 16.00
N ILE A 41 -1.15 -6.00 16.48
CA ILE A 41 0.20 -6.04 15.93
C ILE A 41 1.09 -6.78 16.91
N ALA A 42 1.44 -8.02 16.56
CA ALA A 42 2.29 -8.89 17.35
C ALA A 42 3.73 -8.88 16.80
N MET A 43 4.69 -8.76 17.71
CA MET A 43 6.12 -8.90 17.45
C MET A 43 6.65 -9.94 18.43
N SER A 44 7.54 -10.81 17.99
CA SER A 44 8.14 -11.82 18.86
C SER A 44 8.76 -11.20 20.11
N GLY A 45 8.47 -11.80 21.27
CA GLY A 45 8.96 -11.32 22.56
C GLY A 45 8.38 -9.98 23.05
N LYS A 46 7.39 -9.40 22.36
CA LYS A 46 6.72 -8.15 22.75
C LYS A 46 5.22 -8.36 22.90
N ASN A 47 4.61 -7.60 23.81
CA ASN A 47 3.16 -7.55 23.93
C ASN A 47 2.54 -6.98 22.65
N ALA A 48 1.44 -7.60 22.21
CA ALA A 48 0.71 -7.12 21.05
C ALA A 48 0.19 -5.71 21.28
N GLN A 49 0.42 -4.84 20.30
CA GLN A 49 -0.13 -3.49 20.29
C GLN A 49 -1.43 -3.47 19.51
N LYS A 50 -2.40 -2.68 19.95
CA LYS A 50 -3.63 -2.45 19.18
C LYS A 50 -3.60 -1.10 18.46
N LEU A 51 -4.23 -1.07 17.28
CA LEU A 51 -4.53 0.14 16.51
C LEU A 51 -5.99 0.05 16.08
N ILE A 52 -6.81 0.99 16.53
CA ILE A 52 -8.23 1.07 16.14
C ILE A 52 -8.42 2.33 15.32
N VAL A 53 -8.93 2.19 14.10
CA VAL A 53 -9.21 3.30 13.18
C VAL A 53 -10.67 3.28 12.73
N LYS A 54 -11.19 4.41 12.28
CA LYS A 54 -12.52 4.49 11.67
C LYS A 54 -12.44 4.07 10.19
N GLY A 55 -13.41 3.29 9.74
CA GLY A 55 -13.45 2.73 8.38
C GLY A 55 -12.34 1.70 8.13
N HIS A 56 -11.96 1.52 6.88
CA HIS A 56 -11.00 0.49 6.44
C HIS A 56 -9.56 0.99 6.34
N ASP A 57 -9.39 2.29 6.11
CA ASP A 57 -8.10 2.86 5.77
C ASP A 57 -7.31 3.26 7.01
N VAL A 58 -6.01 2.98 6.99
CA VAL A 58 -5.15 3.08 8.16
C VAL A 58 -4.13 4.19 7.93
N GLY A 59 -3.93 5.05 8.93
CA GLY A 59 -2.88 6.06 8.85
C GLY A 59 -1.51 5.41 8.74
N ILE A 60 -0.76 5.72 7.67
CA ILE A 60 0.54 5.10 7.37
C ILE A 60 1.49 5.23 8.57
N ARG A 61 1.65 6.46 9.08
CA ARG A 61 2.48 6.70 10.25
C ARG A 61 2.04 5.87 11.47
N ALA A 62 0.75 5.87 11.78
CA ALA A 62 0.22 5.17 12.95
C ALA A 62 0.40 3.64 12.90
N LEU A 63 0.40 3.05 11.70
CA LEU A 63 0.66 1.64 11.50
C LEU A 63 2.15 1.33 11.57
N PHE A 64 2.96 1.97 10.73
CA PHE A 64 4.35 1.57 10.51
C PHE A 64 5.30 2.00 11.64
N GLU A 65 5.03 3.07 12.39
CA GLU A 65 5.86 3.46 13.55
C GLU A 65 5.90 2.39 14.65
N LYS A 66 5.00 1.40 14.62
CA LYS A 66 4.93 0.33 15.62
C LYS A 66 5.97 -0.77 15.40
N PHE A 67 6.49 -0.92 14.18
CA PHE A 67 7.36 -2.05 13.82
C PHE A 67 8.46 -1.75 12.80
N SER A 68 8.51 -0.55 12.23
CA SER A 68 9.59 -0.11 11.34
C SER A 68 10.62 0.75 12.08
N ASP A 69 11.82 0.85 11.53
CA ASP A 69 12.90 1.65 12.10
C ASP A 69 12.54 3.15 12.12
N GLN A 70 11.87 3.63 11.07
CA GLN A 70 11.54 5.05 10.92
C GLN A 70 10.41 5.30 9.93
N VAL A 71 9.55 6.29 10.22
CA VAL A 71 8.58 6.83 9.25
C VAL A 71 8.78 8.34 9.06
N VAL A 72 9.23 8.74 7.87
CA VAL A 72 9.58 10.14 7.55
C VAL A 72 8.62 10.71 6.50
N TRP A 73 8.14 11.93 6.73
CA TRP A 73 7.48 12.74 5.71
C TRP A 73 8.47 13.74 5.12
N ASP A 74 8.67 13.71 3.81
CA ASP A 74 9.40 14.76 3.10
C ASP A 74 8.40 15.77 2.53
N ASN A 75 8.33 16.94 3.15
CA ASN A 75 7.40 17.99 2.72
C ASN A 75 7.79 18.64 1.38
N LYS A 76 9.07 18.62 1.00
CA LYS A 76 9.56 19.24 -0.23
C LYS A 76 9.30 18.32 -1.42
N ALA A 77 9.65 17.04 -1.29
CA ALA A 77 9.47 16.03 -2.32
C ALA A 77 8.09 15.36 -2.29
N LYS A 78 7.28 15.63 -1.26
CA LYS A 78 5.89 15.14 -1.09
C LYS A 78 5.80 13.61 -1.12
N PHE A 79 6.56 12.95 -0.26
CA PHE A 79 6.46 11.50 -0.08
C PHE A 79 6.59 11.10 1.39
N VAL A 80 6.05 9.92 1.73
CA VAL A 80 6.36 9.22 2.98
C VAL A 80 7.37 8.12 2.70
N ALA A 81 8.42 8.01 3.52
CA ALA A 81 9.32 6.87 3.51
C ALA A 81 9.21 6.09 4.83
N ILE A 82 9.06 4.77 4.71
CA ILE A 82 9.08 3.82 5.82
C ILE A 82 10.39 3.05 5.69
N LYS A 83 11.29 3.24 6.64
CA LYS A 83 12.61 2.59 6.64
C LYS A 83 12.55 1.33 7.48
N ASN A 84 13.09 0.25 6.94
CA ASN A 84 13.32 -0.96 7.70
C ASN A 84 14.53 -1.71 7.13
N ASN A 85 15.47 -2.14 7.96
CA ASN A 85 16.62 -2.95 7.55
C ASN A 85 17.40 -2.37 6.36
N GLY A 86 17.60 -1.03 6.34
CA GLY A 86 18.35 -0.32 5.29
C GLY A 86 17.63 -0.16 3.94
N LYS A 87 16.39 -0.66 3.80
CA LYS A 87 15.51 -0.42 2.64
C LYS A 87 14.36 0.50 3.02
N GLU A 88 13.75 1.14 2.01
CA GLU A 88 12.67 2.09 2.21
C GLU A 88 11.46 1.77 1.34
N LEU A 89 10.27 1.69 1.94
CA LEU A 89 9.01 1.76 1.20
C LEU A 89 8.65 3.24 1.05
N VAL A 90 8.52 3.71 -0.19
CA VAL A 90 8.19 5.09 -0.49
C VAL A 90 6.78 5.20 -1.05
N ILE A 91 6.04 6.17 -0.54
CA ILE A 91 4.66 6.47 -0.93
C ILE A 91 4.67 7.90 -1.47
N PRO A 92 4.86 8.08 -2.79
CA PRO A 92 4.90 9.39 -3.41
C PRO A 92 3.49 9.97 -3.56
N PHE A 93 3.38 11.27 -3.34
CA PHE A 93 2.17 12.06 -3.64
C PHE A 93 2.49 13.17 -4.67
N SER A 94 3.56 12.95 -5.42
CA SER A 94 4.03 13.78 -6.53
C SER A 94 4.40 12.88 -7.70
N GLU A 95 3.95 13.22 -8.90
CA GLU A 95 4.13 12.43 -10.12
C GLU A 95 5.60 12.32 -10.57
N ASN A 96 6.46 13.22 -10.08
CA ASN A 96 7.87 13.29 -10.50
C ASN A 96 8.83 12.54 -9.56
N PHE A 97 8.30 11.72 -8.65
CA PHE A 97 9.15 10.97 -7.73
C PHE A 97 9.95 9.89 -8.48
N LYS A 98 11.26 9.84 -8.24
CA LYS A 98 12.16 8.82 -8.79
C LYS A 98 12.80 8.06 -7.63
N PRO A 99 12.47 6.77 -7.42
CA PRO A 99 13.11 5.98 -6.38
C PRO A 99 14.60 5.80 -6.69
N ASN A 100 15.43 5.80 -5.65
CA ASN A 100 16.80 5.31 -5.74
C ASN A 100 16.84 3.76 -5.66
N SER A 101 18.04 3.18 -5.63
CA SER A 101 18.21 1.71 -5.66
C SER A 101 17.76 0.97 -4.39
N ASN A 102 17.64 1.64 -3.24
CA ASN A 102 17.18 1.02 -1.99
C ASN A 102 15.72 1.37 -1.64
N GLN A 103 15.04 2.09 -2.53
CA GLN A 103 13.64 2.49 -2.39
C GLN A 103 12.73 1.62 -3.25
N ILE A 104 11.61 1.23 -2.66
CA ILE A 104 10.53 0.52 -3.34
C ILE A 104 9.30 1.43 -3.28
N THR A 105 8.81 1.84 -4.44
CA THR A 105 7.62 2.70 -4.53
C THR A 105 6.37 1.85 -4.34
N LEU A 106 5.46 2.28 -3.46
CA LEU A 106 4.15 1.63 -3.28
C LEU A 106 3.32 1.76 -4.58
N PRO A 107 2.56 0.73 -5.00
CA PRO A 107 1.70 0.85 -6.17
C PRO A 107 0.72 2.03 -6.06
N ASP A 108 0.46 2.66 -7.19
CA ASP A 108 -0.53 3.74 -7.27
C ASP A 108 -1.91 3.25 -6.82
N GLY A 109 -2.64 4.14 -6.15
CA GLY A 109 -3.97 3.84 -5.62
C GLY A 109 -3.97 3.13 -4.26
N TRP A 110 -2.86 2.55 -3.80
CA TRP A 110 -2.81 1.88 -2.49
C TRP A 110 -2.76 2.85 -1.31
N ALA A 111 -2.44 4.12 -1.56
CA ALA A 111 -2.40 5.14 -0.54
C ALA A 111 -2.95 6.46 -1.07
N TYR A 112 -3.38 7.33 -0.15
CA TYR A 112 -3.84 8.68 -0.47
C TYR A 112 -3.49 9.66 0.64
N PHE A 113 -3.48 10.95 0.29
CA PHE A 113 -3.31 12.05 1.23
C PHE A 113 -4.64 12.75 1.43
N LYS A 114 -5.06 12.93 2.69
CA LYS A 114 -6.31 13.60 3.06
C LYS A 114 -6.14 14.29 4.42
N ASP A 115 -6.66 15.51 4.54
CA ASP A 115 -6.69 16.27 5.80
C ASP A 115 -5.34 16.35 6.52
N GLY A 116 -4.25 16.54 5.77
CA GLY A 116 -2.90 16.63 6.33
C GLY A 116 -2.26 15.30 6.71
N ARG A 117 -2.89 14.17 6.41
CA ARG A 117 -2.45 12.82 6.79
C ARG A 117 -2.39 11.90 5.58
N THR A 118 -1.53 10.89 5.68
CA THR A 118 -1.38 9.84 4.68
C THR A 118 -2.05 8.57 5.16
N TYR A 119 -2.83 7.98 4.28
CA TYR A 119 -3.63 6.78 4.55
C TYR A 119 -3.24 5.68 3.58
N LEU A 120 -3.17 4.46 4.11
CA LEU A 120 -3.02 3.23 3.38
C LEU A 120 -4.42 2.64 3.20
N ARG A 121 -4.76 2.25 1.97
CA ARG A 121 -5.87 1.35 1.69
C ARG A 121 -5.50 -0.03 2.17
N PHE A 122 -5.69 -0.24 3.47
CA PHE A 122 -5.23 -1.42 4.19
C PHE A 122 -5.65 -2.75 3.57
N PRO A 123 -6.86 -2.92 2.98
CA PRO A 123 -7.27 -4.17 2.32
C PRO A 123 -6.31 -4.65 1.22
N TYR A 124 -5.74 -3.74 0.42
CA TYR A 124 -4.77 -4.11 -0.63
C TYR A 124 -3.47 -4.62 -0.03
N PHE A 125 -3.03 -3.95 1.04
CA PHE A 125 -1.84 -4.34 1.77
C PHE A 125 -2.04 -5.67 2.53
N ALA A 126 -3.21 -5.85 3.15
CA ALA A 126 -3.60 -7.06 3.84
C ALA A 126 -3.65 -8.26 2.89
N TYR A 127 -4.23 -8.10 1.70
CA TYR A 127 -4.27 -9.13 0.67
C TYR A 127 -2.88 -9.69 0.32
N LEU A 128 -1.89 -8.81 0.13
CA LEU A 128 -0.53 -9.23 -0.22
C LEU A 128 0.17 -10.05 0.88
N PHE A 129 -0.22 -9.84 2.12
CA PHE A 129 0.34 -10.55 3.27
C PHE A 129 -0.66 -11.52 3.90
N ASP A 130 -1.75 -11.86 3.21
CA ASP A 130 -2.79 -12.72 3.75
C ASP A 130 -2.19 -14.07 4.19
N ARG A 131 -2.52 -14.48 5.42
CA ARG A 131 -2.00 -15.70 6.05
C ARG A 131 -2.29 -16.96 5.25
N TYR A 132 -3.41 -16.99 4.54
CA TYR A 132 -3.93 -18.14 3.80
C TYR A 132 -3.77 -17.97 2.29
N ALA A 133 -3.22 -16.85 1.81
CA ALA A 133 -2.97 -16.65 0.39
C ALA A 133 -1.76 -17.48 -0.08
N GLU A 134 -2.02 -18.33 -1.06
CA GLU A 134 -0.99 -19.05 -1.81
C GLU A 134 -0.82 -18.41 -3.19
N PHE A 135 0.25 -17.65 -3.36
CA PHE A 135 0.59 -17.05 -4.65
C PHE A 135 1.46 -17.99 -5.47
N LYS A 136 1.17 -18.07 -6.77
CA LYS A 136 2.00 -18.80 -7.71
C LYS A 136 3.38 -18.15 -7.77
N SER A 137 4.45 -18.95 -7.69
CA SER A 137 5.81 -18.41 -7.82
C SER A 137 6.00 -17.62 -9.12
N GLY A 138 6.57 -16.43 -9.00
CA GLY A 138 6.74 -15.48 -10.10
C GLY A 138 5.48 -14.73 -10.52
N SER A 139 4.35 -14.91 -9.82
CA SER A 139 3.17 -14.04 -10.00
C SER A 139 3.47 -12.63 -9.50
N GLU A 140 2.64 -11.67 -9.90
CA GLU A 140 2.81 -10.29 -9.48
C GLU A 140 2.69 -10.14 -7.95
N GLU A 141 1.79 -10.89 -7.32
CA GLU A 141 1.63 -10.97 -5.87
C GLU A 141 2.89 -11.53 -5.18
N ASP A 142 3.43 -12.65 -5.68
CA ASP A 142 4.67 -13.24 -5.14
C ASP A 142 5.85 -12.24 -5.24
N LEU A 143 6.00 -11.59 -6.40
CA LEU A 143 7.04 -10.59 -6.62
C LEU A 143 6.89 -9.38 -5.70
N TRP A 144 5.66 -8.90 -5.46
CA TRP A 144 5.41 -7.80 -4.52
C TRP A 144 5.66 -8.20 -3.07
N LYS A 145 5.24 -9.41 -2.67
CA LYS A 145 5.51 -9.95 -1.33
C LYS A 145 7.02 -10.06 -1.09
N GLN A 146 7.79 -10.52 -2.09
CA GLN A 146 9.25 -10.57 -2.04
C GLN A 146 9.88 -9.17 -1.98
N LYS A 147 9.44 -8.22 -2.81
CA LYS A 147 9.90 -6.83 -2.79
C LYS A 147 9.72 -6.20 -1.42
N LEU A 148 8.58 -6.43 -0.78
CA LEU A 148 8.24 -5.85 0.52
C LEU A 148 8.70 -6.69 1.73
N SER A 149 9.41 -7.80 1.52
CA SER A 149 9.88 -8.70 2.59
C SER A 149 10.72 -8.01 3.67
N PHE A 150 11.41 -6.91 3.32
CA PHE A 150 12.20 -6.12 4.26
C PHE A 150 11.39 -5.45 5.37
N LEU A 151 10.06 -5.34 5.22
CA LEU A 151 9.14 -4.87 6.25
C LEU A 151 8.96 -5.89 7.38
N ASN A 152 9.53 -7.09 7.24
CA ASN A 152 9.45 -8.18 8.21
C ASN A 152 8.02 -8.61 8.55
N ILE A 153 7.05 -8.40 7.65
CA ILE A 153 5.69 -8.90 7.86
C ILE A 153 5.69 -10.41 7.58
N ASP A 154 5.23 -11.20 8.55
CA ASP A 154 5.01 -12.62 8.36
C ASP A 154 3.67 -12.87 7.67
N TYR A 155 2.60 -12.40 8.30
CA TYR A 155 1.27 -12.43 7.72
C TYR A 155 0.36 -11.36 8.31
N ILE A 156 -0.76 -11.15 7.62
CA ILE A 156 -1.94 -10.45 8.06
C ILE A 156 -3.11 -11.45 7.98
N ASP A 157 -3.82 -11.63 9.08
CA ASP A 157 -5.00 -12.49 9.16
C ASP A 157 -6.21 -11.58 9.42
N THR A 158 -7.10 -11.44 8.44
CA THR A 158 -8.22 -10.50 8.50
C THR A 158 -9.55 -11.22 8.51
N ASN A 159 -10.38 -10.88 9.49
CA ASN A 159 -11.73 -11.37 9.66
C ASN A 159 -12.72 -10.20 9.60
N ASP A 160 -13.61 -10.21 8.62
CA ASP A 160 -14.69 -9.23 8.52
C ASP A 160 -15.84 -9.59 9.48
N SER A 161 -15.83 -8.98 10.67
CA SER A 161 -16.92 -9.12 11.66
C SER A 161 -17.94 -8.00 11.56
N THR A 162 -17.95 -7.22 10.47
CA THR A 162 -18.87 -6.10 10.28
C THR A 162 -20.34 -6.46 10.53
N PRO A 163 -20.87 -7.62 10.10
CA PRO A 163 -22.25 -8.00 10.39
C PRO A 163 -22.56 -8.17 11.90
N LYS A 164 -21.55 -8.43 12.73
CA LYS A 164 -21.69 -8.69 14.16
C LYS A 164 -21.45 -7.44 15.02
N ASP A 165 -20.35 -6.72 14.76
CA ASP A 165 -19.88 -5.63 15.61
C ASP A 165 -19.42 -4.39 14.82
N GLN A 166 -19.73 -4.34 13.53
CA GLN A 166 -19.35 -3.25 12.62
C GLN A 166 -17.82 -3.03 12.54
N THR A 167 -17.02 -4.07 12.82
CA THR A 167 -15.55 -3.99 12.88
C THR A 167 -14.89 -5.06 12.01
N ILE A 168 -13.84 -4.67 11.29
CA ILE A 168 -12.88 -5.60 10.70
C ILE A 168 -11.77 -5.83 11.72
N HIS A 169 -11.49 -7.10 12.02
CA HIS A 169 -10.41 -7.48 12.94
C HIS A 169 -9.25 -8.07 12.13
N SER A 170 -8.06 -7.49 12.28
CA SER A 170 -6.85 -7.95 11.61
C SER A 170 -5.73 -8.24 12.62
N SER A 171 -5.06 -9.38 12.44
CA SER A 171 -3.85 -9.72 13.19
C SER A 171 -2.64 -9.59 12.27
N LEU A 172 -1.74 -8.65 12.58
CA LEU A 172 -0.48 -8.42 11.88
C LEU A 172 0.66 -9.04 12.69
N LEU A 173 1.32 -10.05 12.15
CA LEU A 173 2.50 -10.65 12.75
C LEU A 173 3.78 -10.14 12.07
N ILE A 174 4.72 -9.65 12.88
CA ILE A 174 6.04 -9.19 12.43
C ILE A 174 7.10 -10.22 12.86
N LYS A 175 7.94 -10.63 11.91
CA LYS A 175 9.09 -11.52 12.09
C LYS A 175 10.12 -10.88 13.02
N SER A 176 10.83 -11.74 13.74
CA SER A 176 11.99 -11.35 14.57
C SER A 176 13.22 -11.15 13.70
#